data_AF-M5DPZ9-F1
#
_entry.id   AF-M5DPZ9-F1
#
_cell.length_a   1.000
_cell.length_b   1.000
_cell.length_c   1.000
_cell.angle_alpha   90.00
_cell.angle_beta   90.00
_cell.angle_gamma   90.00
#
_symmetry.space_group_name_H-M   'P 1'
#
loop_
_entity.id
_entity.type
_entity.pdbx_description
1 polymer ?
#
loop_
_entity_poly.entity_id
_entity_poly.type
_entity_poly.pdbx_seq_one_letter_code
_entity_poly.pdbx_strand_id
1 'polypeptide(L)'
;MHKGSIGQDSATLGPIEGQINTLLALLQRGRFFVLFPRELEDAYAKYSLTQTLTSDLRIVYAGLMIFLLFGWADLHFGGDNGIYLLTIRACITVALAAVVFFTFKTTMKAYRLYLVGLGTYICFASLLWNVTYVEVEMSYFYHMGMIPMQVFTMMALRVNFRIMFVASLAMLITYAIFVANVPLPIDPTPVDVLAHAIAPYYILFWMILIAMGAYLSFEIEASARTDYIKNRLLALEA
;
A
#
# COMPACT_ATOMS: atom_id res chain seq x y z
N MET A 1 39.53 42.43 27.36
CA MET A 1 38.26 42.65 26.62
C MET A 1 38.27 41.77 25.38
N HIS A 2 37.64 40.61 25.44
CA HIS A 2 37.57 39.63 24.35
C HIS A 2 36.44 40.05 23.39
N LYS A 3 36.75 40.76 22.31
CA LYS A 3 35.86 40.92 21.14
C LYS A 3 36.17 39.78 20.19
N GLY A 4 35.45 38.66 20.29
CA GLY A 4 35.76 37.48 19.48
C GLY A 4 34.67 36.44 19.26
N SER A 5 33.49 36.50 19.90
CA SER A 5 32.48 35.42 19.75
C SER A 5 31.25 35.77 18.90
N ILE A 6 30.89 37.06 18.75
CA ILE A 6 29.60 37.45 18.15
C ILE A 6 29.49 37.07 16.66
N GLY A 7 30.59 37.07 15.91
CA GLY A 7 30.61 36.72 14.49
C GLY A 7 30.56 35.21 14.20
N GLN A 8 31.04 34.38 15.14
CA GLN A 8 31.02 32.91 14.98
C GLN A 8 29.68 32.32 15.42
N ASP A 9 29.06 32.87 16.48
CA ASP A 9 27.73 32.48 16.92
C ASP A 9 26.67 32.81 15.85
N SER A 10 26.76 33.98 15.18
CA SER A 10 25.86 34.35 14.09
C SER A 10 25.96 33.44 12.85
N ALA A 11 27.17 32.95 12.53
CA ALA A 11 27.40 32.09 11.37
C ALA A 11 26.90 30.64 11.57
N THR A 12 26.77 30.21 12.83
CA THR A 12 26.24 28.88 13.21
C THR A 12 24.77 28.91 13.61
N LEU A 13 24.29 29.99 14.22
CA LEU A 13 22.88 30.17 14.60
C LEU A 13 21.97 30.57 13.43
N GLY A 14 22.44 31.38 12.49
CA GLY A 14 21.62 31.83 11.35
C GLY A 14 21.05 30.70 10.48
N PRO A 15 21.82 29.64 10.14
CA PRO A 15 21.29 28.46 9.44
C PRO A 15 20.26 27.68 10.27
N ILE A 16 20.44 27.63 11.59
CA ILE A 16 19.56 26.91 12.53
C ILE A 16 18.24 27.67 12.69
N GLU A 17 18.27 28.98 12.89
CA GLU A 17 17.08 29.84 12.92
C GLU A 17 16.32 29.80 11.58
N GLY A 18 17.04 29.72 10.45
CA GLY A 18 16.44 29.51 9.14
C GLY A 18 15.68 28.19 9.03
N GLN A 19 16.23 27.11 9.59
CA GLN A 19 15.55 25.81 9.66
C GLN A 19 14.33 25.85 10.59
N ILE A 20 14.47 26.46 11.77
CA ILE A 20 13.38 26.63 12.75
C ILE A 20 12.22 27.42 12.14
N ASN A 21 12.50 28.56 11.49
CA ASN A 21 11.49 29.38 10.84
C ASN A 21 10.82 28.65 9.66
N THR A 22 11.56 27.83 8.93
CA THR A 22 10.99 27.01 7.84
C THR A 22 10.06 25.93 8.39
N LEU A 23 10.47 25.26 9.46
CA LEU A 23 9.67 24.21 10.13
C LEU A 23 8.42 24.80 10.80
N LEU A 24 8.54 25.95 11.47
CA LEU A 24 7.40 26.70 12.02
C LEU A 24 6.45 27.19 10.93
N ALA A 25 6.96 27.68 9.80
CA ALA A 25 6.14 28.09 8.67
C ALA A 25 5.40 26.91 8.01
N LEU A 26 6.02 25.73 7.95
CA LEU A 26 5.36 24.49 7.51
C LEU A 26 4.26 24.08 8.49
N LEU A 27 4.50 24.23 9.79
CA LEU A 27 3.55 23.91 10.86
C LEU A 27 2.35 24.87 10.90
N GLN A 28 2.59 26.18 10.75
CA GLN A 28 1.55 27.22 10.76
C GLN A 28 0.70 27.25 9.49
N ARG A 29 1.27 26.91 8.32
CA ARG A 29 0.53 26.96 7.05
C ARG A 29 -0.38 25.75 6.81
N GLY A 30 -0.36 24.75 7.67
CA GLY A 30 -1.06 23.49 7.40
C GLY A 30 -0.61 22.80 6.10
N ARG A 31 0.56 23.19 5.55
CA ARG A 31 1.08 22.74 4.24
C ARG A 31 1.76 21.37 4.34
N PHE A 32 1.21 20.48 5.16
CA PHE A 32 1.67 19.09 5.30
C PHE A 32 1.36 18.24 4.05
N PHE A 33 0.50 18.76 3.17
CA PHE A 33 0.09 18.13 1.91
C PHE A 33 1.10 18.32 0.77
N VAL A 34 1.99 19.31 0.90
CA VAL A 34 3.02 19.61 -0.10
C VAL A 34 4.28 18.85 0.28
N LEU A 35 4.96 18.23 -0.70
CA LEU A 35 6.28 17.63 -0.48
C LEU A 35 7.14 18.57 0.35
N PHE A 36 7.80 18.04 1.38
CA PHE A 36 8.84 18.83 2.04
C PHE A 36 9.92 19.20 1.01
N PRO A 37 10.70 20.28 1.25
CA PRO A 37 11.95 20.47 0.54
C PRO A 37 12.76 19.17 0.54
N ARG A 38 13.38 18.80 -0.61
CA ARG A 38 13.95 17.46 -0.84
C ARG A 38 14.79 16.92 0.32
N GLU A 39 15.61 17.77 0.92
CA GLU A 39 16.48 17.40 2.05
C GLU A 39 15.71 16.97 3.31
N LEU A 40 14.56 17.60 3.59
CA LEU A 40 13.66 17.24 4.69
C LEU A 40 12.82 16.00 4.37
N GLU A 41 12.45 15.82 3.09
CA GLU A 41 11.72 14.63 2.63
C GLU A 41 12.60 13.38 2.70
N ASP A 42 13.88 13.47 2.34
CA ASP A 42 14.84 12.36 2.45
C ASP A 42 15.09 11.96 3.91
N ALA A 43 15.17 12.96 4.80
CA ALA A 43 15.32 12.72 6.23
C ALA A 43 14.04 12.15 6.88
N TYR A 44 12.85 12.64 6.48
CA TYR A 44 11.56 12.09 6.89
C TYR A 44 11.39 10.65 6.38
N ALA A 45 11.72 10.38 5.11
CA ALA A 45 11.66 9.05 4.53
C ALA A 45 12.55 8.08 5.34
N LYS A 46 13.74 8.50 5.75
CA LYS A 46 14.64 7.67 6.58
C LYS A 46 14.09 7.43 8.00
N TYR A 47 13.46 8.43 8.61
CA TYR A 47 12.84 8.34 9.94
C TYR A 47 11.60 7.44 9.93
N SER A 48 10.65 7.74 9.04
CA SER A 48 9.42 6.95 8.83
C SER A 48 9.75 5.50 8.51
N LEU A 49 10.71 5.25 7.62
CA LEU A 49 11.10 3.89 7.27
C LEU A 49 11.64 3.09 8.46
N THR A 50 12.35 3.75 9.39
CA THR A 50 12.94 3.10 10.57
C THR A 50 11.89 2.81 11.65
N GLN A 51 10.94 3.71 11.86
CA GLN A 51 9.89 3.54 12.88
C GLN A 51 8.79 2.56 12.45
N THR A 52 8.55 2.43 11.13
CA THR A 52 7.52 1.51 10.59
C THR A 52 8.05 0.09 10.33
N LEU A 53 9.38 -0.07 10.29
CA LEU A 53 10.11 -1.26 9.81
C LEU A 53 9.72 -2.59 10.49
N THR A 54 9.48 -2.59 11.80
CA THR A 54 9.22 -3.83 12.57
C THR A 54 7.75 -4.23 12.57
N SER A 55 6.84 -3.26 12.49
CA SER A 55 5.39 -3.50 12.45
C SER A 55 4.94 -3.94 11.05
N ASP A 56 5.50 -3.31 10.01
CA ASP A 56 5.14 -3.57 8.61
C ASP A 56 5.51 -4.97 8.15
N LEU A 57 6.66 -5.50 8.58
CA LEU A 57 7.10 -6.84 8.18
C LEU A 57 6.13 -7.94 8.66
N ARG A 58 5.62 -7.83 9.89
CA ARG A 58 4.63 -8.78 10.41
C ARG A 58 3.32 -8.71 9.64
N ILE A 59 2.90 -7.49 9.28
CA ILE A 59 1.70 -7.29 8.46
C ILE A 59 1.89 -7.93 7.09
N VAL A 60 3.04 -7.72 6.44
CA VAL A 60 3.32 -8.30 5.12
C VAL A 60 3.33 -9.84 5.16
N TYR A 61 4.00 -10.45 6.14
CA TYR A 61 3.97 -11.91 6.30
C TYR A 61 2.58 -12.44 6.65
N ALA A 62 1.81 -11.73 7.49
CA ALA A 62 0.43 -12.10 7.78
C ALA A 62 -0.44 -12.04 6.52
N GLY A 63 -0.24 -11.03 5.66
CA GLY A 63 -0.91 -10.94 4.36
C GLY A 63 -0.59 -12.10 3.43
N LEU A 64 0.69 -12.47 3.33
CA LEU A 64 1.11 -13.64 2.55
C LEU A 64 0.52 -14.95 3.10
N MET A 65 0.44 -15.10 4.43
CA MET A 65 -0.22 -16.25 5.05
C MET A 65 -1.71 -16.27 4.75
N ILE A 66 -2.40 -15.14 4.88
CA ILE A 66 -3.82 -15.03 4.54
C ILE A 66 -4.04 -15.35 3.06
N PHE A 67 -3.22 -14.80 2.18
CA PHE A 67 -3.27 -15.09 0.74
C PHE A 67 -3.13 -16.58 0.44
N LEU A 68 -2.22 -17.28 1.13
CA LEU A 68 -2.06 -18.73 1.01
C LEU A 68 -3.23 -19.51 1.63
N LEU A 69 -3.75 -19.08 2.79
CA LEU A 69 -4.92 -19.69 3.44
C LEU A 69 -6.15 -19.62 2.55
N PHE A 70 -6.33 -18.52 1.82
CA PHE A 70 -7.37 -18.39 0.79
C PHE A 70 -7.23 -19.41 -0.34
N GLY A 71 -6.10 -20.12 -0.47
CA GLY A 71 -5.94 -21.26 -1.36
C GLY A 71 -6.88 -22.44 -1.06
N TRP A 72 -7.54 -22.46 0.11
CA TRP A 72 -8.64 -23.41 0.33
C TRP A 72 -9.77 -23.23 -0.71
N ALA A 73 -9.99 -21.99 -1.18
CA ALA A 73 -10.96 -21.69 -2.23
C ALA A 73 -10.53 -22.31 -3.56
N ASP A 74 -9.23 -22.39 -3.85
CA ASP A 74 -8.72 -23.04 -5.06
C ASP A 74 -9.07 -24.54 -5.05
N LEU A 75 -8.97 -25.21 -3.90
CA LEU A 75 -9.30 -26.63 -3.78
C LEU A 75 -10.80 -26.91 -3.87
N HIS A 76 -11.64 -26.00 -3.37
CA HIS A 76 -13.08 -26.21 -3.31
C HIS A 76 -13.81 -25.74 -4.57
N PHE A 77 -13.37 -24.62 -5.14
CA PHE A 77 -14.02 -23.98 -6.28
C PHE A 77 -13.24 -24.13 -7.59
N GLY A 78 -11.96 -24.54 -7.54
CA GLY A 78 -11.12 -24.65 -8.74
C GLY A 78 -11.40 -25.87 -9.63
N GLY A 79 -12.32 -26.76 -9.23
CA GLY A 79 -12.65 -27.99 -9.97
C GLY A 79 -11.40 -28.84 -10.25
N ASP A 80 -11.27 -29.30 -11.48
CA ASP A 80 -10.13 -30.10 -11.94
C ASP A 80 -8.79 -29.34 -11.87
N ASN A 81 -8.83 -28.00 -11.91
CA ASN A 81 -7.66 -27.15 -11.85
C ASN A 81 -7.25 -26.77 -10.41
N GLY A 82 -7.98 -27.20 -9.37
CA GLY A 82 -7.77 -26.72 -8.01
C GLY A 82 -6.36 -26.93 -7.46
N ILE A 83 -5.76 -28.10 -7.69
CA ILE A 83 -4.37 -28.39 -7.28
C ILE A 83 -3.37 -27.51 -8.03
N TYR A 84 -3.61 -27.27 -9.33
CA TYR A 84 -2.76 -26.44 -10.16
C TYR A 84 -2.77 -24.97 -9.70
N LEU A 85 -3.98 -24.42 -9.45
CA LEU A 85 -4.16 -23.06 -8.93
C LEU A 85 -3.51 -22.87 -7.56
N LEU A 86 -3.71 -23.84 -6.65
CA LEU A 86 -3.08 -23.82 -5.32
C LEU A 86 -1.54 -23.87 -5.41
N THR A 87 -1.01 -24.70 -6.30
CA THR A 87 0.45 -24.83 -6.50
C THR A 87 1.06 -23.51 -6.94
N ILE A 88 0.42 -22.82 -7.89
CA ILE A 88 0.88 -21.51 -8.35
C ILE A 88 0.81 -20.46 -7.25
N ARG A 89 -0.29 -20.43 -6.49
CA ARG A 89 -0.44 -19.55 -5.33
C ARG A 89 0.65 -19.80 -4.29
N ALA A 90 0.97 -21.07 -4.00
CA ALA A 90 2.04 -21.44 -3.10
C ALA A 90 3.41 -20.97 -3.62
N CYS A 91 3.70 -21.16 -4.91
CA CYS A 91 4.93 -20.68 -5.55
C CYS A 91 5.05 -19.14 -5.47
N ILE A 92 3.97 -18.40 -5.76
CA ILE A 92 3.94 -16.94 -5.63
C ILE A 92 4.21 -16.53 -4.18
N THR A 93 3.56 -17.19 -3.21
CA THR A 93 3.73 -16.90 -1.79
C THR A 93 5.16 -17.11 -1.33
N VAL A 94 5.77 -18.25 -1.70
CA VAL A 94 7.17 -18.58 -1.36
C VAL A 94 8.13 -17.59 -2.02
N ALA A 95 7.93 -17.26 -3.29
CA ALA A 95 8.76 -16.29 -4.01
C ALA A 95 8.68 -14.90 -3.37
N LEU A 96 7.49 -14.41 -3.07
CA LEU A 96 7.29 -13.10 -2.43
C LEU A 96 7.84 -13.10 -0.99
N ALA A 97 7.67 -14.17 -0.23
CA ALA A 97 8.25 -14.30 1.10
C ALA A 97 9.79 -14.25 1.05
N ALA A 98 10.40 -14.92 0.07
CA ALA A 98 11.84 -14.86 -0.15
C ALA A 98 12.29 -13.43 -0.51
N VAL A 99 11.59 -12.75 -1.42
CA VAL A 99 11.87 -11.35 -1.79
C VAL A 99 11.80 -10.44 -0.57
N VAL A 100 10.76 -10.56 0.25
CA VAL A 100 10.61 -9.80 1.50
C VAL A 100 11.78 -10.10 2.44
N PHE A 101 12.10 -11.38 2.67
CA PHE A 101 13.23 -11.78 3.52
C PHE A 101 14.56 -11.15 3.06
N PHE A 102 14.88 -11.21 1.76
CA PHE A 102 16.13 -10.65 1.22
C PHE A 102 16.14 -9.12 1.22
N THR A 103 15.02 -8.47 0.92
CA THR A 103 14.92 -7.01 0.86
C THR A 103 15.07 -6.39 2.26
N PHE A 104 14.59 -7.08 3.30
CA PHE A 104 14.77 -6.64 4.68
C PHE A 104 16.20 -6.84 5.20
N LYS A 105 16.90 -7.89 4.74
CA LYS A 105 18.31 -8.17 5.08
C LYS A 105 19.31 -7.27 4.32
N THR A 106 18.95 -6.79 3.13
CA THR A 106 19.81 -5.96 2.27
C THR A 106 19.61 -4.46 2.48
N THR A 107 20.56 -3.66 1.98
CA THR A 107 20.58 -2.18 2.03
C THR A 107 19.49 -1.52 1.18
N MET A 108 18.60 -2.28 0.53
CA MET A 108 17.51 -1.80 -0.34
C MET A 108 16.33 -1.23 0.46
N LYS A 109 16.63 -0.37 1.44
CA LYS A 109 15.66 0.27 2.34
C LYS A 109 14.68 1.17 1.57
N ALA A 110 15.16 1.89 0.56
CA ALA A 110 14.35 2.85 -0.20
C ALA A 110 13.22 2.22 -1.06
N TYR A 111 13.37 0.96 -1.48
CA TYR A 111 12.43 0.31 -2.41
C TYR A 111 11.39 -0.61 -1.75
N ARG A 112 11.44 -0.76 -0.43
CA ARG A 112 10.62 -1.76 0.30
C ARG A 112 9.12 -1.56 0.10
N LEU A 113 8.63 -0.33 0.25
CA LEU A 113 7.20 -0.02 0.08
C LEU A 113 6.74 -0.26 -1.37
N TYR A 114 7.58 0.05 -2.36
CA TYR A 114 7.30 -0.23 -3.76
C TYR A 114 7.23 -1.74 -4.02
N LEU A 115 8.13 -2.53 -3.42
CA LEU A 115 8.12 -3.99 -3.53
C LEU A 115 6.90 -4.62 -2.85
N VAL A 116 6.45 -4.08 -1.71
CA VAL A 116 5.18 -4.50 -1.08
C VAL A 116 4.00 -4.18 -1.99
N GLY A 117 3.93 -2.98 -2.56
CA GLY A 117 2.87 -2.62 -3.52
C GLY A 117 2.86 -3.53 -4.75
N LEU A 118 4.03 -3.78 -5.34
CA LEU A 118 4.17 -4.69 -6.48
C LEU A 118 3.78 -6.13 -6.13
N GLY A 119 4.26 -6.67 -5.01
CA GLY A 119 3.91 -8.02 -4.56
C GLY A 119 2.41 -8.19 -4.31
N THR A 120 1.78 -7.16 -3.74
CA THR A 120 0.33 -7.17 -3.50
C THR A 120 -0.45 -7.12 -4.82
N TYR A 121 0.00 -6.33 -5.80
CA TYR A 121 -0.57 -6.32 -7.13
C TYR A 121 -0.40 -7.67 -7.85
N ILE A 122 0.74 -8.34 -7.71
CA ILE A 122 0.97 -9.69 -8.27
C ILE A 122 -0.01 -10.69 -7.67
N CYS A 123 -0.21 -10.67 -6.34
CA CYS A 123 -1.20 -11.52 -5.68
C CYS A 123 -2.61 -11.23 -6.21
N PHE A 124 -2.98 -9.96 -6.38
CA PHE A 124 -4.26 -9.56 -6.97
C PHE A 124 -4.42 -10.05 -8.42
N ALA A 125 -3.40 -9.83 -9.26
CA ALA A 125 -3.42 -10.27 -10.66
C ALA A 125 -3.54 -11.80 -10.77
N SER A 126 -2.96 -12.55 -9.84
CA SER A 126 -3.14 -14.00 -9.77
C SER A 126 -4.58 -14.41 -9.45
N LEU A 127 -5.29 -13.67 -8.59
CA LEU A 127 -6.71 -13.92 -8.34
C LEU A 127 -7.56 -13.67 -9.58
N LEU A 128 -7.29 -12.58 -10.30
CA LEU A 128 -7.94 -12.30 -11.58
C LEU A 128 -7.67 -13.39 -12.62
N TRP A 129 -6.44 -13.89 -12.66
CA TRP A 129 -6.07 -15.00 -13.53
C TRP A 129 -6.79 -16.31 -13.15
N ASN A 130 -6.98 -16.58 -11.86
CA ASN A 130 -7.74 -17.76 -11.42
C ASN A 130 -9.20 -17.73 -11.91
N VAL A 131 -9.83 -16.55 -11.99
CA VAL A 131 -11.20 -16.39 -12.52
C VAL A 131 -11.31 -16.96 -13.94
N THR A 132 -10.25 -16.87 -14.76
CA THR A 132 -10.31 -17.33 -16.17
C THR A 132 -10.12 -18.85 -16.33
N TYR A 133 -9.72 -19.56 -15.26
CA TYR A 133 -9.42 -21.01 -15.30
C TYR A 133 -10.50 -21.88 -14.63
N VAL A 134 -11.55 -21.25 -14.12
CA VAL A 134 -12.63 -21.89 -13.39
C VAL A 134 -13.94 -21.65 -14.12
N GLU A 135 -14.87 -22.60 -14.01
CA GLU A 135 -16.22 -22.45 -14.56
C GLU A 135 -16.90 -21.18 -14.01
N VAL A 136 -17.71 -20.53 -14.85
CA VAL A 136 -18.25 -19.18 -14.61
C VAL A 136 -18.99 -19.08 -13.27
N GLU A 137 -19.81 -20.08 -12.92
CA GLU A 137 -20.58 -20.09 -11.68
C GLU A 137 -19.69 -20.06 -10.42
N MET A 138 -18.60 -20.84 -10.43
CA MET A 138 -17.65 -20.94 -9.32
C MET A 138 -16.63 -19.80 -9.32
N SER A 139 -16.42 -19.16 -10.48
CA SER A 139 -15.52 -18.02 -10.64
C SER A 139 -15.93 -16.81 -9.79
N TYR A 140 -17.23 -16.62 -9.52
CA TYR A 140 -17.75 -15.50 -8.73
C TYR A 140 -17.20 -15.42 -7.30
N PHE A 141 -16.83 -16.55 -6.70
CA PHE A 141 -16.19 -16.57 -5.38
C PHE A 141 -14.80 -15.93 -5.38
N TYR A 142 -14.08 -15.98 -6.50
CA TYR A 142 -12.76 -15.34 -6.61
C TYR A 142 -12.88 -13.81 -6.63
N HIS A 143 -13.99 -13.26 -7.11
CA HIS A 143 -14.26 -11.83 -7.02
C HIS A 143 -14.35 -11.37 -5.56
N MET A 144 -15.00 -12.15 -4.69
CA MET A 144 -15.05 -11.86 -3.25
C MET A 144 -13.67 -11.82 -2.60
N GLY A 145 -12.73 -12.66 -3.07
CA GLY A 145 -11.34 -12.67 -2.61
C GLY A 145 -10.54 -11.40 -2.93
N MET A 146 -11.04 -10.55 -3.83
CA MET A 146 -10.37 -9.30 -4.19
C MET A 146 -10.55 -8.20 -3.13
N ILE A 147 -11.65 -8.20 -2.38
CA ILE A 147 -11.87 -7.22 -1.29
C ILE A 147 -10.84 -7.39 -0.17
N PRO A 148 -10.62 -8.59 0.41
CA PRO A 148 -9.55 -8.78 1.39
C PRO A 148 -8.18 -8.37 0.89
N MET A 149 -7.88 -8.60 -0.40
CA MET A 149 -6.63 -8.14 -1.00
C MET A 149 -6.53 -6.61 -1.03
N GLN A 150 -7.61 -5.92 -1.38
CA GLN A 150 -7.66 -4.45 -1.33
C GLN A 150 -7.45 -3.91 0.09
N VAL A 151 -8.13 -4.51 1.07
CA VAL A 151 -7.98 -4.13 2.49
C VAL A 151 -6.53 -4.37 2.96
N PHE A 152 -5.93 -5.48 2.55
CA PHE A 152 -4.52 -5.76 2.84
C PHE A 152 -3.59 -4.71 2.23
N THR A 153 -3.77 -4.33 0.96
CA THR A 153 -3.01 -3.23 0.32
C THR A 153 -3.07 -1.96 1.15
N MET A 154 -4.27 -1.59 1.61
CA MET A 154 -4.49 -0.39 2.44
C MET A 154 -3.78 -0.50 3.78
N MET A 155 -3.83 -1.65 4.45
CA MET A 155 -3.19 -1.85 5.73
C MET A 155 -1.66 -1.89 5.63
N ALA A 156 -1.12 -2.56 4.61
CA ALA A 156 0.31 -2.75 4.40
C ALA A 156 1.01 -1.46 3.94
N LEU A 157 0.29 -0.58 3.24
CA LEU A 157 0.84 0.67 2.69
C LEU A 157 0.28 1.93 3.38
N ARG A 158 -0.42 1.79 4.52
CA ARG A 158 -1.12 2.90 5.20
C ARG A 158 -0.26 4.12 5.53
N VAL A 159 1.05 3.93 5.66
CA VAL A 159 2.01 5.01 6.00
C VAL A 159 2.51 5.79 4.79
N ASN A 160 2.16 5.36 3.57
CA ASN A 160 2.50 6.06 2.34
C ASN A 160 1.26 6.13 1.44
N PHE A 161 0.54 7.24 1.56
CA PHE A 161 -0.68 7.50 0.83
C PHE A 161 -0.51 7.32 -0.68
N ARG A 162 0.61 7.82 -1.23
CA ARG A 162 0.84 7.82 -2.68
C ARG A 162 0.94 6.40 -3.24
N ILE A 163 1.78 5.56 -2.62
CA ILE A 163 1.98 4.19 -3.09
C ILE A 163 0.69 3.38 -2.89
N MET A 164 0.05 3.53 -1.73
CA MET A 164 -1.22 2.87 -1.42
C MET A 164 -2.30 3.24 -2.45
N PHE A 165 -2.47 4.53 -2.74
CA PHE A 165 -3.48 5.03 -3.67
C PHE A 165 -3.23 4.54 -5.09
N VAL A 166 -1.98 4.63 -5.57
CA VAL A 166 -1.60 4.15 -6.91
C VAL A 166 -1.81 2.64 -7.05
N ALA A 167 -1.39 1.85 -6.06
CA ALA A 167 -1.59 0.40 -6.09
C ALA A 167 -3.07 0.02 -6.09
N SER A 168 -3.87 0.67 -5.24
CA SER A 168 -5.31 0.43 -5.14
C SER A 168 -6.06 0.83 -6.41
N LEU A 169 -5.71 1.98 -6.99
CA LEU A 169 -6.30 2.44 -8.25
C LEU A 169 -5.92 1.53 -9.42
N ALA A 170 -4.67 1.05 -9.46
CA ALA A 170 -4.23 0.09 -10.46
C ALA A 170 -5.03 -1.22 -10.36
N MET A 171 -5.24 -1.74 -9.15
CA MET A 171 -6.08 -2.93 -8.92
C MET A 171 -7.52 -2.72 -9.43
N LEU A 172 -8.13 -1.58 -9.09
CA LEU A 172 -9.49 -1.23 -9.54
C LEU A 172 -9.58 -1.11 -11.06
N ILE A 173 -8.66 -0.39 -11.69
CA ILE A 173 -8.65 -0.20 -13.15
C ILE A 173 -8.49 -1.54 -13.86
N THR A 174 -7.53 -2.36 -13.42
CA THR A 174 -7.32 -3.71 -13.99
C THR A 174 -8.57 -4.57 -13.82
N TYR A 175 -9.24 -4.50 -12.65
CA TYR A 175 -10.51 -5.18 -12.43
C TYR A 175 -11.63 -4.69 -13.35
N ALA A 176 -11.79 -3.37 -13.49
CA ALA A 176 -12.84 -2.78 -14.31
C ALA A 176 -12.65 -3.12 -15.80
N ILE A 177 -11.39 -3.09 -16.28
CA ILE A 177 -11.03 -3.54 -17.62
C ILE A 177 -11.36 -5.03 -17.77
N PHE A 178 -10.99 -5.87 -16.80
CA PHE A 178 -11.29 -7.29 -16.83
C PHE A 178 -12.79 -7.54 -16.97
N VAL A 179 -13.61 -6.99 -16.06
CA VAL A 179 -15.07 -7.17 -16.08
C VAL A 179 -15.70 -6.66 -17.37
N ALA A 180 -15.23 -5.53 -17.91
CA ALA A 180 -15.74 -4.99 -19.17
C ALA A 180 -15.46 -5.90 -20.38
N ASN A 181 -14.46 -6.77 -20.30
CA ASN A 181 -14.07 -7.70 -21.37
C ASN A 181 -14.61 -9.12 -21.16
N VAL A 182 -15.27 -9.42 -20.04
CA VAL A 182 -15.90 -10.74 -19.82
C VAL A 182 -17.26 -10.76 -20.53
N PRO A 183 -17.45 -11.57 -21.58
CA PRO A 183 -18.75 -11.70 -22.22
C PRO A 183 -19.71 -12.48 -21.33
N LEU A 184 -21.01 -12.19 -21.46
CA LEU A 184 -22.06 -13.07 -20.92
C LEU A 184 -21.95 -14.46 -21.56
N PRO A 185 -22.14 -15.55 -20.79
CA PRO A 185 -22.29 -16.89 -21.35
C PRO A 185 -23.41 -16.95 -22.39
N ILE A 186 -23.31 -17.88 -23.35
CA ILE A 186 -24.29 -18.06 -24.43
C ILE A 186 -25.68 -18.39 -23.86
N ASP A 187 -25.72 -19.23 -22.82
CA ASP A 187 -26.93 -19.58 -22.06
C ASP A 187 -26.76 -19.09 -20.61
N PRO A 188 -27.08 -17.82 -20.31
CA PRO A 188 -26.82 -17.25 -18.99
C PRO A 188 -27.77 -17.84 -17.94
N THR A 189 -27.21 -18.28 -16.83
CA THR A 189 -27.96 -18.67 -15.65
C THR A 189 -28.53 -17.43 -14.95
N PRO A 190 -29.54 -17.56 -14.07
CA PRO A 190 -30.00 -16.46 -13.24
C PRO A 190 -28.89 -15.82 -12.40
N VAL A 191 -27.87 -16.60 -12.03
CA VAL A 191 -26.71 -16.12 -11.27
C VAL A 191 -25.83 -15.23 -12.14
N ASP A 192 -25.62 -15.58 -13.41
CA ASP A 192 -24.79 -14.79 -14.33
C ASP A 192 -25.41 -13.42 -14.62
N VAL A 193 -26.73 -13.38 -14.78
CA VAL A 193 -27.49 -12.13 -14.97
C VAL A 193 -27.40 -11.25 -13.73
N LEU A 194 -27.56 -11.85 -12.55
CA LEU A 194 -27.45 -11.12 -11.28
C LEU A 194 -26.02 -10.58 -11.08
N ALA A 195 -24.99 -11.38 -11.39
CA ALA A 195 -23.60 -10.97 -11.25
C ALA A 195 -23.25 -9.79 -12.17
N HIS A 196 -23.71 -9.81 -13.43
CA HIS A 196 -23.55 -8.69 -14.35
C HIS A 196 -24.30 -7.43 -13.89
N ALA A 197 -25.50 -7.58 -13.32
CA ALA A 197 -26.26 -6.46 -12.77
C ALA A 197 -25.61 -5.86 -11.50
N ILE A 198 -24.96 -6.68 -10.67
CA ILE A 198 -24.30 -6.26 -9.43
C ILE A 198 -22.90 -5.66 -9.69
N ALA A 199 -22.22 -6.07 -10.75
CA ALA A 199 -20.88 -5.61 -11.10
C ALA A 199 -20.63 -4.08 -10.97
N PRO A 200 -21.51 -3.17 -11.48
CA PRO A 200 -21.32 -1.74 -11.29
C PRO A 200 -21.40 -1.30 -9.82
N TYR A 201 -22.27 -1.92 -9.01
CA TYR A 201 -22.37 -1.65 -7.58
C TYR A 201 -21.13 -2.15 -6.83
N TYR A 202 -20.58 -3.30 -7.24
CA TYR A 202 -19.33 -3.82 -6.69
C TYR A 202 -18.15 -2.86 -6.98
N ILE A 203 -18.05 -2.34 -8.20
CA ILE A 203 -17.05 -1.32 -8.57
C ILE A 203 -17.25 -0.04 -7.75
N LEU A 204 -18.50 0.43 -7.58
CA LEU A 204 -18.81 1.58 -6.75
C LEU A 204 -18.40 1.37 -5.28
N PHE A 205 -18.72 0.20 -4.72
CA PHE A 205 -18.32 -0.15 -3.36
C PHE A 205 -16.80 -0.17 -3.21
N TRP A 206 -16.08 -0.70 -4.20
CA TRP A 206 -14.62 -0.68 -4.22
C TRP A 206 -14.07 0.75 -4.32
N MET A 207 -14.66 1.62 -5.14
CA MET A 207 -14.28 3.04 -5.18
C MET A 207 -14.46 3.73 -3.82
N ILE A 208 -15.56 3.45 -3.12
CA ILE A 208 -15.81 3.97 -1.76
C ILE A 208 -14.74 3.43 -0.79
N LEU A 209 -14.42 2.13 -0.87
CA LEU A 209 -13.38 1.52 -0.06
C LEU A 209 -12.03 2.21 -0.29
N ILE A 210 -11.67 2.49 -1.56
CA ILE A 210 -10.47 3.25 -1.92
C ILE A 210 -10.50 4.66 -1.33
N ALA A 211 -11.62 5.37 -1.44
CA ALA A 211 -11.76 6.71 -0.87
C ALA A 211 -11.57 6.71 0.66
N MET A 212 -12.16 5.73 1.36
CA MET A 212 -12.01 5.58 2.81
C MET A 212 -10.57 5.24 3.21
N GLY A 213 -9.95 4.28 2.54
CA GLY A 213 -8.55 3.91 2.78
C GLY A 213 -7.59 5.06 2.48
N ALA A 214 -7.86 5.80 1.39
CA ALA A 214 -7.15 7.01 1.00
C ALA A 214 -7.21 8.08 2.09
N TYR A 215 -8.40 8.37 2.62
CA TYR A 215 -8.57 9.30 3.73
C TYR A 215 -7.80 8.87 4.98
N LEU A 216 -7.93 7.61 5.41
CA LEU A 216 -7.23 7.09 6.59
C LEU A 216 -5.70 7.14 6.43
N SER A 217 -5.19 6.71 5.28
CA SER A 217 -3.76 6.73 4.99
C SER A 217 -3.21 8.15 4.93
N PHE A 218 -4.00 9.08 4.39
CA PHE A 218 -3.67 10.49 4.36
C PHE A 218 -3.58 11.09 5.77
N GLU A 219 -4.55 10.83 6.65
CA GLU A 219 -4.52 11.29 8.04
C GLU A 219 -3.33 10.69 8.82
N ILE A 220 -3.05 9.39 8.62
CA ILE A 220 -1.89 8.72 9.23
C ILE A 220 -0.58 9.36 8.76
N GLU A 221 -0.42 9.59 7.45
CA GLU A 221 0.79 10.22 6.91
C GLU A 221 0.92 11.66 7.39
N ALA A 222 -0.17 12.43 7.42
CA ALA A 222 -0.18 13.81 7.92
C ALA A 222 0.20 13.91 9.40
N SER A 223 -0.33 13.01 10.25
CA SER A 223 0.05 12.93 11.67
C SER A 223 1.52 12.59 11.83
N ALA A 224 2.02 11.57 11.12
CA ALA A 224 3.42 11.15 11.19
C ALA A 224 4.38 12.26 10.74
N ARG A 225 4.02 13.02 9.70
CA ARG A 225 4.76 14.21 9.24
C ARG A 225 4.80 15.31 10.31
N THR A 226 3.69 15.52 11.00
CA THR A 226 3.58 16.51 12.08
C THR A 226 4.47 16.15 13.26
N ASP A 227 4.43 14.89 13.69
CA ASP A 227 5.24 14.41 14.82
C ASP A 227 6.74 14.48 14.50
N TYR A 228 7.12 14.18 13.26
CA TYR A 228 8.49 14.34 12.81
C TYR A 228 8.98 15.79 12.89
N ILE A 229 8.18 16.77 12.44
CA ILE A 229 8.55 18.19 12.53
C ILE A 229 8.69 18.62 13.99
N LYS A 230 7.73 18.24 14.86
CA LYS A 230 7.76 18.59 16.29
C LYS A 230 8.99 18.01 16.98
N ASN A 231 9.31 16.74 16.75
CA ASN A 231 10.49 16.10 17.33
C ASN A 231 11.79 16.76 16.86
N ARG A 232 11.82 17.21 15.60
CA ARG A 232 13.00 17.90 15.06
C ARG A 232 13.14 19.32 15.58
N LEU A 233 12.03 20.05 15.77
CA LEU A 233 12.03 21.35 16.44
C LEU A 233 12.53 21.22 17.89
N LEU A 234 12.00 20.26 18.66
CA LEU A 234 12.46 19.99 20.03
C LEU A 234 13.95 19.66 20.10
N ALA A 235 14.48 18.90 19.13
CA ALA A 235 15.90 18.57 19.05
C ALA A 235 16.80 19.74 18.63
N LEU A 236 16.23 20.79 17.99
CA LEU A 236 16.94 22.01 17.61
C LEU A 236 16.84 23.09 18.70
N GLU A 237 15.82 23.03 19.56
CA GLU A 237 15.62 23.92 20.71
C GLU A 237 16.35 23.46 21.99
N ALA A 238 16.70 22.17 22.08
CA ALA A 238 17.43 21.56 23.21
C ALA A 238 18.96 21.69 23.07
#